data_AF-A0A1Y1J7H4-F1
#
_entry.id   AF-A0A1Y1J7H4-F1
#
_cell.length_a   1.000
_cell.length_b   1.000
_cell.length_c   1.000
_cell.angle_alpha   90.00
_cell.angle_beta   90.00
_cell.angle_gamma   90.00
#
_symmetry.space_group_name_H-M   'P 1'
#
loop_
_entity.id
_entity.type
_entity.pdbx_description
1 polymer ?
#
loop_
_entity_poly.entity_id
_entity_poly.type
_entity_poly.pdbx_seq_one_letter_code
_entity_poly.pdbx_strand_id
1 'polypeptide(L)'
;MKHLTQRGSTLIEFALGLLIFLMFLLGVVDFSRLLYTWTAANEATRAGARYAVVCDDLNQKASVLQYMKNRLPQITAVDVKWKPDSCTTATCQSVTVSIPQDGLKFQWIAPIVGSAAQTVIGMPGFSTTLPREIMYQDLNVRSDCTP
;
A
#
# COMPACT_ATOMS: atom_id res chain seq x y z
N MET A 1 20.45 31.08 54.62
CA MET A 1 19.47 30.46 53.70
C MET A 1 20.19 29.37 52.92
N LYS A 2 19.76 28.11 53.03
CA LYS A 2 20.42 26.96 52.36
C LYS A 2 19.92 26.90 50.92
N HIS A 3 20.80 27.14 49.94
CA HIS A 3 20.51 26.91 48.52
C HIS A 3 20.30 25.41 48.30
N LEU A 4 19.05 24.98 48.18
CA LEU A 4 18.71 23.62 47.79
C LEU A 4 19.20 23.41 46.35
N THR A 5 20.07 22.43 46.19
CA THR A 5 20.79 22.12 44.95
C THR A 5 19.82 21.77 43.82
N GLN A 6 19.77 22.60 42.77
CA GLN A 6 19.01 22.40 41.52
C GLN A 6 19.55 21.27 40.62
N ARG A 7 20.21 20.24 41.18
CA ARG A 7 20.91 19.20 40.41
C ARG A 7 19.98 18.30 39.58
N GLY A 8 18.68 18.27 39.88
CA GLY A 8 17.68 17.50 39.11
C GLY A 8 16.89 18.31 38.07
N SER A 9 16.92 19.66 38.11
CA SER A 9 16.08 20.50 37.22
C SER A 9 16.52 20.38 35.77
N THR A 10 17.84 20.45 35.53
CA THR A 10 18.42 20.37 34.19
C THR A 10 18.14 19.04 33.50
N LEU A 11 18.07 17.95 34.27
CA LEU A 11 17.74 16.63 33.75
C LEU A 11 16.29 16.54 33.28
N ILE A 12 15.36 17.17 34.00
CA ILE A 12 13.93 17.22 33.62
C ILE A 12 13.73 18.12 32.40
N GLU A 13 14.36 19.30 32.36
CA GLU A 13 14.31 20.21 31.21
C GLU A 13 14.84 19.54 29.94
N PHE A 14 15.96 18.81 30.05
CA PHE A 14 16.50 18.02 28.95
C PHE A 14 15.55 16.89 28.53
N ALA A 15 14.97 16.16 29.48
CA ALA A 15 14.04 15.07 29.18
C ALA A 15 12.80 15.57 28.43
N LEU A 16 12.23 16.71 28.83
CA LEU A 16 11.09 17.32 28.14
C LEU A 16 11.45 17.78 26.72
N GLY A 17 12.62 18.41 26.55
CA GLY A 17 13.12 18.79 25.23
C GLY A 17 13.35 17.57 24.32
N LEU A 18 13.95 16.51 24.86
CA LEU A 18 14.19 15.26 24.14
C LEU A 18 12.89 14.60 23.69
N LEU A 19 11.85 14.58 24.53
CA LEU A 19 10.54 14.03 24.17
C LEU A 19 9.93 14.76 22.97
N ILE A 20 9.96 16.09 22.97
CA ILE A 20 9.46 16.90 21.85
C ILE A 20 10.28 16.63 20.59
N PHE A 21 11.61 16.62 20.71
CA PHE A 21 12.51 16.32 19.60
C PHE A 21 12.25 14.94 18.98
N LEU A 22 12.12 13.89 19.80
CA LEU A 22 11.81 12.53 19.35
C LEU A 22 10.43 12.45 18.69
N MET A 23 9.43 13.20 19.20
CA MET A 23 8.11 13.27 18.56
C MET A 23 8.20 13.83 17.14
N PHE A 24 8.94 14.92 16.93
CA PHE A 24 9.13 15.49 15.59
C PHE A 24 9.93 14.55 14.68
N LEU A 25 11.01 13.95 15.19
CA LEU A 25 11.83 13.02 14.43
C LEU A 25 11.00 11.82 13.95
N LEU A 26 10.24 11.18 14.85
CA LEU A 26 9.37 10.06 14.48
C LEU A 26 8.25 10.48 13.53
N GLY A 27 7.70 11.69 13.69
CA GLY A 27 6.70 12.24 12.78
C GLY A 27 7.22 12.39 11.33
N VAL A 28 8.44 12.90 11.16
CA VAL A 28 9.07 13.02 9.83
C VAL A 28 9.35 11.65 9.21
N VAL A 29 9.83 10.69 10.02
CA VAL A 29 10.06 9.31 9.57
C VAL A 29 8.76 8.66 9.08
N ASP A 30 7.67 8.81 9.85
CA ASP A 30 6.38 8.25 9.45
C ASP A 30 5.83 8.91 8.18
N PHE A 31 5.95 10.22 8.03
CA PHE A 31 5.53 10.91 6.81
C PHE A 31 6.33 10.45 5.58
N SER A 32 7.63 10.23 5.75
CA SER A 32 8.51 9.72 4.68
C SER A 32 8.08 8.30 4.25
N ARG A 33 7.77 7.43 5.22
CA ARG A 33 7.26 6.08 4.97
C ARG A 33 5.89 6.11 4.30
N LEU A 34 5.01 7.02 4.71
CA LEU A 34 3.69 7.18 4.11
C LEU A 34 3.79 7.51 2.62
N LEU A 35 4.60 8.52 2.26
CA LEU A 35 4.81 8.90 0.86
C LEU A 35 5.44 7.75 0.04
N TYR A 36 6.38 7.01 0.62
CA TYR A 36 6.93 5.82 -0.02
C TYR A 36 5.85 4.76 -0.29
N THR A 37 4.97 4.48 0.69
CA THR A 37 3.89 3.50 0.48
C THR A 37 2.89 3.95 -0.58
N TRP A 38 2.66 5.25 -0.73
CA TRP A 38 1.78 5.80 -1.77
C TRP A 38 2.35 5.54 -3.17
N THR A 39 3.62 5.85 -3.42
CA THR A 39 4.23 5.60 -4.73
C THR A 39 4.36 4.10 -5.01
N ALA A 40 4.69 3.30 -3.99
CA ALA A 40 4.72 1.85 -4.09
C ALA A 40 3.35 1.25 -4.41
N ALA A 41 2.25 1.77 -3.85
CA ALA A 41 0.90 1.31 -4.15
C ALA A 41 0.48 1.60 -5.60
N ASN A 42 0.86 2.77 -6.13
CA ASN A 42 0.66 3.10 -7.55
C ASN A 42 1.41 2.11 -8.47
N GLU A 43 2.69 1.84 -8.18
CA GLU A 43 3.47 0.92 -9.00
C GLU A 43 2.99 -0.52 -8.87
N ALA A 44 2.59 -0.95 -7.66
CA ALA A 44 2.02 -2.27 -7.44
C ALA A 44 0.71 -2.46 -8.21
N THR A 45 -0.16 -1.44 -8.26
CA THR A 45 -1.42 -1.49 -9.04
C THR A 45 -1.13 -1.59 -10.54
N ARG A 46 -0.17 -0.82 -11.04
CA ARG A 46 0.25 -0.88 -12.45
C ARG A 46 0.85 -2.25 -12.83
N ALA A 47 1.71 -2.78 -11.97
CA ALA A 47 2.30 -4.11 -12.16
C ALA A 47 1.25 -5.22 -12.06
N GLY A 48 0.32 -5.12 -11.10
CA GLY A 48 -0.81 -6.03 -10.94
C GLY A 48 -1.75 -6.01 -12.14
N ALA A 49 -2.02 -4.85 -12.72
CA ALA A 49 -2.81 -4.73 -13.95
C ALA A 49 -2.13 -5.42 -15.14
N ARG A 50 -0.82 -5.24 -15.33
CA ARG A 50 -0.06 -5.93 -16.39
C ARG A 50 -0.06 -7.44 -16.20
N TYR A 51 0.09 -7.90 -14.96
CA TYR A 51 -0.02 -9.30 -14.62
C TYR A 51 -1.43 -9.84 -14.91
N ALA A 52 -2.47 -9.12 -14.51
CA ALA A 52 -3.86 -9.52 -14.73
C ALA A 52 -4.22 -9.61 -16.22
N VAL A 53 -3.71 -8.70 -17.06
CA VAL A 53 -3.92 -8.75 -18.51
C VAL A 53 -3.42 -10.06 -19.13
N VAL A 54 -2.29 -10.58 -18.66
CA VAL A 54 -1.63 -11.76 -19.23
C VAL A 54 -2.06 -13.06 -18.55
N CYS A 55 -2.23 -13.03 -17.22
CA CYS A 55 -2.30 -14.22 -16.37
C CYS A 55 -3.62 -14.42 -15.63
N ASP A 56 -4.51 -13.42 -15.55
CA ASP A 56 -5.75 -13.57 -14.79
C ASP A 56 -6.86 -14.21 -15.65
N ASP A 57 -7.34 -15.36 -15.20
CA ASP A 57 -8.48 -16.07 -15.77
C ASP A 57 -9.74 -15.74 -14.98
N LEU A 58 -10.22 -14.47 -15.12
CA LEU A 58 -11.47 -13.80 -14.64
C LEU A 58 -11.92 -13.98 -13.16
N ASN A 59 -11.61 -15.11 -12.55
CA ASN A 59 -11.92 -15.57 -11.21
C ASN A 59 -10.64 -15.75 -10.36
N GLN A 60 -9.44 -15.53 -10.91
CA GLN A 60 -8.16 -15.78 -10.23
C GLN A 60 -7.57 -14.54 -9.57
N LYS A 61 -8.40 -13.75 -8.87
CA LYS A 61 -7.97 -12.54 -8.13
C LYS A 61 -6.87 -12.80 -7.09
N ALA A 62 -6.76 -14.03 -6.60
CA ALA A 62 -5.77 -14.42 -5.59
C ALA A 62 -4.32 -14.39 -6.09
N SER A 63 -4.06 -14.74 -7.35
CA SER A 63 -2.71 -14.71 -7.93
C SER A 63 -2.24 -13.26 -8.15
N VAL A 64 -3.15 -12.40 -8.64
CA VAL A 64 -2.92 -10.96 -8.75
C VAL A 64 -2.59 -10.35 -7.39
N LEU A 65 -3.32 -10.73 -6.34
CA LEU A 65 -3.05 -10.28 -4.97
C LEU A 65 -1.68 -10.73 -4.47
N GLN A 66 -1.27 -11.99 -4.68
CA GLN A 66 0.06 -12.46 -4.29
C GLN A 66 1.17 -11.71 -5.03
N TYR A 67 1.02 -11.52 -6.35
CA TYR A 67 1.98 -10.78 -7.14
C TYR A 67 2.14 -9.32 -6.68
N MET A 68 1.04 -8.69 -6.29
CA MET A 68 1.05 -7.35 -5.71
C MET A 68 1.67 -7.33 -4.31
N LYS A 69 1.44 -8.37 -3.49
CA LYS A 69 2.05 -8.51 -2.14
C LYS A 69 3.56 -8.63 -2.17
N ASN A 70 4.15 -9.20 -3.22
CA ASN A 70 5.61 -9.26 -3.40
C ASN A 70 6.26 -7.86 -3.51
N ARG A 71 5.47 -6.84 -3.89
CA ARG A 71 5.92 -5.43 -3.96
C ARG A 71 5.47 -4.63 -2.74
N LEU A 72 4.24 -4.84 -2.30
CA LEU A 72 3.64 -4.15 -1.17
C LEU A 72 2.98 -5.16 -0.23
N PRO A 73 3.73 -5.71 0.76
CA PRO A 73 3.26 -6.80 1.60
C PRO A 73 2.13 -6.40 2.57
N GLN A 74 1.89 -5.09 2.71
CA GLN A 74 0.84 -4.53 3.56
C GLN A 74 -0.55 -4.54 2.90
N ILE A 75 -0.66 -4.92 1.62
CA ILE A 75 -1.95 -5.02 0.92
C ILE A 75 -2.73 -6.23 1.46
N THR A 76 -3.97 -5.99 1.86
CA THR A 76 -4.90 -7.00 2.37
C THR A 76 -5.92 -7.43 1.32
N ALA A 77 -6.31 -6.53 0.42
CA ALA A 77 -7.33 -6.78 -0.59
C ALA A 77 -7.04 -6.04 -1.90
N VAL A 78 -7.51 -6.62 -3.02
CA VAL A 78 -7.46 -6.06 -4.38
C VAL A 78 -8.79 -6.36 -5.06
N ASP A 79 -9.32 -5.41 -5.82
CA ASP A 79 -10.48 -5.60 -6.68
C ASP A 79 -10.04 -5.60 -8.15
N VAL A 80 -10.38 -6.69 -8.85
CA VAL A 80 -10.12 -6.88 -10.28
C VAL A 80 -11.47 -6.92 -10.99
N LYS A 81 -11.70 -5.96 -11.89
CA LYS A 81 -12.94 -5.80 -12.66
C LYS A 81 -12.64 -5.82 -14.15
N TRP A 82 -13.24 -6.78 -14.84
CA TRP A 82 -13.15 -6.91 -16.28
C TRP A 82 -14.30 -6.18 -16.96
N LYS A 83 -14.02 -5.57 -18.13
CA LYS A 83 -15.02 -4.91 -18.98
C LYS A 83 -15.02 -5.50 -20.40
N PRO A 84 -16.19 -5.60 -21.06
CA PRO A 84 -17.54 -5.29 -20.55
C PRO A 84 -18.00 -6.26 -19.44
N ASP A 85 -19.00 -5.86 -18.65
CA ASP A 85 -19.51 -6.69 -17.55
C ASP A 85 -19.94 -8.07 -18.07
N SER A 86 -19.67 -9.14 -17.33
CA SER A 86 -19.91 -10.54 -17.73
C SER A 86 -19.20 -10.98 -19.03
N CYS A 87 -18.05 -10.39 -19.34
CA CYS A 87 -17.21 -10.87 -20.43
C CYS A 87 -16.57 -12.24 -20.12
N THR A 88 -16.22 -12.96 -21.19
CA THR A 88 -15.49 -14.23 -21.14
C THR A 88 -14.03 -14.02 -21.47
N THR A 89 -13.17 -15.01 -21.23
CA THR A 89 -11.74 -14.97 -21.60
C THR A 89 -11.51 -14.72 -23.09
N ALA A 90 -12.51 -14.84 -23.96
CA ALA A 90 -12.39 -14.48 -25.38
C ALA A 90 -12.86 -13.05 -25.68
N THR A 91 -13.73 -12.47 -24.86
CA THR A 91 -14.45 -11.22 -25.17
C THR A 91 -14.11 -10.04 -24.27
N CYS A 92 -13.32 -10.25 -23.21
CA CYS A 92 -12.89 -9.15 -22.35
C CYS A 92 -11.92 -8.20 -23.07
N GLN A 93 -12.19 -6.91 -22.99
CA GLN A 93 -11.44 -5.87 -23.68
C GLN A 93 -10.45 -5.15 -22.75
N SER A 94 -10.79 -5.00 -21.47
CA SER A 94 -9.94 -4.34 -20.50
C SER A 94 -10.13 -4.90 -19.09
N VAL A 95 -9.08 -4.75 -18.28
CA VAL A 95 -9.07 -5.08 -16.86
C VAL A 95 -8.76 -3.82 -16.07
N THR A 96 -9.49 -3.63 -14.99
CA THR A 96 -9.22 -2.59 -13.99
C THR A 96 -8.82 -3.28 -12.70
N VAL A 97 -7.58 -3.07 -12.28
CA VAL A 97 -7.07 -3.53 -10.98
C VAL A 97 -7.05 -2.34 -10.04
N SER A 98 -7.60 -2.52 -8.85
CA SER A 98 -7.67 -1.47 -7.85
C SER A 98 -7.39 -1.97 -6.45
N ILE A 99 -6.75 -1.13 -5.64
CA ILE A 99 -6.61 -1.34 -4.21
C ILE A 99 -7.76 -0.56 -3.54
N PRO A 100 -8.71 -1.23 -2.89
CA PRO A 100 -9.80 -0.56 -2.18
C PRO A 100 -9.23 0.25 -1.00
N GLN A 101 -9.98 1.26 -0.54
CA GLN A 101 -9.56 2.14 0.56
C GLN A 101 -9.25 1.37 1.86
N ASP A 102 -9.94 0.25 2.10
CA ASP A 102 -9.68 -0.64 3.25
C ASP A 102 -8.60 -1.70 3.00
N GLY A 103 -8.15 -1.82 1.74
CA GLY A 103 -7.20 -2.83 1.27
C GLY A 103 -5.74 -2.54 1.63
N LEU A 104 -5.46 -1.35 2.18
CA LEU A 104 -4.12 -0.94 2.59
C LEU A 104 -4.21 -0.02 3.82
N LYS A 105 -3.74 -0.51 4.97
CA LYS A 105 -3.77 0.23 6.23
C LYS A 105 -2.36 0.60 6.65
N PHE A 106 -2.03 1.89 6.58
CA PHE A 106 -0.75 2.39 7.07
C PHE A 106 -0.68 2.29 8.60
N GLN A 107 0.41 1.74 9.12
CA GLN A 107 0.69 1.64 10.56
C GLN A 107 1.71 2.71 10.95
N TRP A 108 1.29 3.62 11.83
CA TRP A 108 2.12 4.68 12.35
C TRP A 108 3.01 4.18 13.49
N ILE A 109 4.25 4.66 13.56
CA ILE A 109 5.19 4.32 14.63
C ILE A 109 5.10 5.34 15.75
N ALA A 110 4.80 6.61 15.44
CA ALA A 110 4.67 7.67 16.43
C ALA A 110 3.45 7.43 17.35
N PRO A 111 3.62 7.38 18.69
CA PRO A 111 2.57 6.94 19.60
C PRO A 111 1.37 7.90 19.68
N ILE A 112 1.61 9.22 19.76
CA ILE A 112 0.57 10.23 19.96
C ILE A 112 -0.03 10.68 18.62
N VAL A 113 0.82 11.04 17.66
CA VAL A 113 0.37 11.50 16.33
C VAL A 113 -0.20 10.33 15.53
N GLY A 114 0.39 9.14 15.62
CA GLY A 114 -0.02 7.99 14.83
C GLY A 114 -1.41 7.48 15.16
N SER A 115 -1.73 7.32 16.45
CA SER A 115 -3.05 6.85 16.88
C SER A 115 -4.18 7.83 16.54
N ALA A 116 -3.93 9.15 16.62
CA ALA A 116 -4.89 10.18 16.25
C ALA A 116 -4.98 10.42 14.73
N ALA A 117 -3.89 10.23 13.97
CA ALA A 117 -3.88 10.45 12.52
C ALA A 117 -4.43 9.26 11.72
N GLN A 118 -4.34 8.03 12.26
CA GLN A 118 -4.81 6.82 11.59
C GLN A 118 -6.33 6.78 11.34
N THR A 119 -7.10 7.53 12.14
CA THR A 119 -8.55 7.69 11.97
C THR A 119 -8.93 8.80 11.01
N VAL A 120 -7.99 9.68 10.64
CA VAL A 120 -8.25 10.91 9.88
C VAL A 120 -7.75 10.82 8.44
N ILE A 121 -6.65 10.10 8.19
CA ILE A 121 -6.06 9.97 6.84
C ILE A 121 -6.25 8.53 6.34
N GLY A 122 -7.41 8.26 5.74
CA GLY A 122 -7.62 7.05 4.94
C GLY A 122 -6.80 7.12 3.66
N MET A 123 -6.19 6.00 3.27
CA MET A 123 -5.44 5.97 2.02
C MET A 123 -6.42 6.01 0.83
N PRO A 124 -6.17 6.85 -0.20
CA PRO A 124 -7.04 6.87 -1.37
C PRO A 124 -6.97 5.53 -2.10
N GLY A 125 -8.06 5.16 -2.76
CA GLY A 125 -8.05 3.99 -3.63
C GLY A 125 -7.15 4.21 -4.84
N PHE A 126 -6.34 3.21 -5.17
CA PHE A 126 -5.51 3.22 -6.39
C PHE A 126 -6.18 2.36 -7.44
N SER A 127 -6.18 2.81 -8.69
CA SER A 127 -6.76 2.05 -9.79
C SER A 127 -5.92 2.21 -11.05
N THR A 128 -5.77 1.13 -11.80
CA THR A 128 -5.14 1.15 -13.11
C THR A 128 -5.93 0.26 -14.05
N THR A 129 -6.30 0.82 -15.20
CA THR A 129 -7.00 0.12 -16.27
C THR A 129 -6.05 -0.11 -17.43
N LEU A 130 -5.97 -1.34 -17.92
CA LEU A 130 -5.20 -1.71 -19.10
C LEU A 130 -6.09 -2.50 -20.08
N PRO A 131 -5.89 -2.32 -21.40
CA PRO A 131 -6.53 -3.17 -22.39
C PRO A 131 -5.97 -4.59 -22.28
N ARG A 132 -6.76 -5.57 -22.70
CA ARG A 132 -6.34 -6.95 -22.72
C ARG A 132 -5.38 -7.18 -23.89
N GLU A 133 -4.10 -7.36 -23.59
CA GLU A 133 -3.10 -7.82 -24.55
C GLU A 133 -3.26 -9.34 -24.72
N ILE A 134 -3.63 -9.76 -25.92
CA ILE A 134 -4.04 -11.12 -26.23
C ILE A 134 -2.79 -11.98 -26.40
N MET A 135 -2.24 -12.52 -25.32
CA MET A 135 -1.20 -13.56 -25.40
C MET A 135 -1.79 -14.90 -24.96
N TYR A 136 -2.79 -15.42 -25.70
CA TYR A 136 -3.41 -16.73 -25.41
C TYR A 136 -4.25 -17.34 -26.56
N GLN A 137 -3.89 -17.10 -27.83
CA GLN A 137 -4.51 -17.87 -28.94
C GLN A 137 -3.75 -19.17 -29.28
N ASP A 138 -2.59 -19.41 -28.67
CA ASP A 138 -1.71 -20.50 -29.06
C ASP A 138 -1.76 -21.62 -28.01
N LEU A 139 -2.20 -22.82 -28.43
CA LEU A 139 -2.49 -23.97 -27.58
C LEU A 139 -1.30 -24.54 -26.76
N ASN A 140 -0.07 -24.03 -26.93
CA ASN A 140 1.15 -24.59 -26.35
C ASN A 140 2.05 -23.59 -25.60
N VAL A 141 1.64 -22.33 -25.45
CA VAL A 141 2.44 -21.35 -24.70
C VAL A 141 1.97 -21.36 -23.25
N ARG A 142 2.71 -22.05 -22.38
CA ARG A 142 2.58 -21.88 -20.93
C ARG A 142 3.14 -20.50 -20.58
N SER A 143 2.29 -19.53 -20.35
CA SER A 143 2.70 -18.34 -19.61
C SER A 143 3.05 -18.79 -18.19
N ASP A 144 4.27 -18.49 -17.76
CA ASP A 144 4.74 -18.82 -16.42
C ASP A 144 4.09 -17.84 -15.43
N CYS A 145 2.80 -18.04 -15.15
CA CYS A 145 1.97 -17.22 -14.28
C CYS A 145 2.13 -17.65 -12.81
N THR A 146 3.37 -17.93 -12.39
CA THR A 146 3.69 -18.19 -11.00
C THR A 146 3.91 -16.85 -10.28
N PRO A 147 3.22 -16.59 -9.16
CA PRO A 147 3.28 -15.33 -8.43
C PRO A 147 4.64 -15.02 -7.79
#